data_AF-A0A564YPX6-F1
#
_entry.id   AF-A0A564YPX6-F1
#
_cell.length_a   1.000
_cell.length_b   1.000
_cell.length_c   1.000
_cell.angle_alpha   90.00
_cell.angle_beta   90.00
_cell.angle_gamma   90.00
#
_symmetry.space_group_name_H-M   'P 1'
#
loop_
_entity.id
_entity.type
_entity.pdbx_description
1 polymer ?
#
loop_
_entity_poly.entity_id
_entity_poly.type
_entity_poly.pdbx_seq_one_letter_code
_entity_poly.pdbx_strand_id
1 'polypeptide(L)'
;WILIFVTAVLVGGSLAVLHKINPGNTSYTLHLSMLFVFGYLFQGVRTRPPTYASSQILIVVWWLFCLILVIAFCANYAAYRSSIALENLPNSLVTLLHQNYYKYSYIRGSNMGHLMSTPLDSVIYSLYQVINTRFKDMIPNSREEGIDEVIKGEFALLDESPFNDYNAKKYCLESSPSLWFGAYVFFMPKQLPYGAIIDEEIKTMGSDGTLDKIYKSEENIMISTLPTYCGATFKDQALEAMRIPLINWSDYSVEFSAAFGIFIVSLLGLLIVLIILLVEYRLDIYKKDTNE
;
A
#
# COMPACT_ATOMS: atom_id res chain seq x y z
N TRP A 1 3.99 -21.84 -0.73
CA TRP A 1 4.99 -22.27 0.28
C TRP A 1 5.16 -23.79 0.36
N ILE A 2 4.14 -24.57 0.72
CA ILE A 2 4.25 -26.05 0.81
C ILE A 2 4.80 -26.68 -0.47
N LEU A 3 4.31 -26.25 -1.63
CA LEU A 3 4.73 -26.78 -2.92
C LEU A 3 6.22 -26.53 -3.22
N ILE A 4 6.78 -25.41 -2.75
CA ILE A 4 8.21 -25.07 -2.86
C ILE A 4 9.05 -26.02 -2.00
N PHE A 5 8.58 -26.33 -0.80
CA PHE A 5 9.23 -27.29 0.09
C PHE A 5 9.22 -28.70 -0.51
N VAL A 6 8.08 -29.13 -1.04
CA VAL A 6 7.95 -30.44 -1.70
C VAL A 6 8.88 -30.54 -2.92
N THR A 7 8.94 -29.51 -3.77
CA THR A 7 9.85 -29.52 -4.92
C THR A 7 11.32 -29.53 -4.50
N ALA A 8 11.71 -28.79 -3.46
CA ALA A 8 13.06 -28.83 -2.91
C ALA A 8 13.44 -30.24 -2.39
N VAL A 9 12.54 -30.90 -1.66
CA VAL A 9 12.77 -32.28 -1.19
C VAL A 9 12.90 -33.26 -2.36
N LEU A 10 12.05 -33.13 -3.39
CA LEU A 10 12.10 -33.98 -4.59
C LEU A 10 13.39 -33.79 -5.38
N VAL A 11 13.86 -32.55 -5.56
CA VAL A 11 15.12 -32.25 -6.26
C VAL A 11 16.32 -32.72 -5.45
N GLY A 12 16.32 -32.52 -4.12
CA GLY A 12 17.36 -33.04 -3.23
C GLY A 12 17.45 -34.56 -3.24
N GLY A 13 16.29 -35.24 -3.22
CA GLY A 13 16.22 -36.70 -3.35
C GLY A 13 16.70 -37.18 -4.72
N SER A 14 16.30 -36.51 -5.80
CA SER A 14 16.74 -36.84 -7.16
C SER A 14 18.26 -36.70 -7.33
N LEU A 15 18.85 -35.65 -6.74
CA LEU A 15 20.30 -35.44 -6.73
C LEU A 15 21.03 -36.55 -5.94
N ALA A 16 20.48 -36.96 -4.80
CA ALA A 16 21.03 -38.06 -4.01
C ALA A 16 20.97 -39.40 -4.75
N VAL A 17 19.88 -39.68 -5.48
CA VAL A 17 19.73 -40.88 -6.32
C VAL A 17 20.71 -40.87 -7.49
N LEU A 18 20.84 -39.75 -8.21
CA LEU A 18 21.82 -39.58 -9.30
C LEU A 18 23.25 -39.82 -8.81
N HIS A 19 23.57 -39.35 -7.61
CA HIS A 19 24.88 -39.54 -7.01
C HIS A 19 25.13 -40.99 -6.55
N LYS A 20 24.08 -41.70 -6.13
CA LYS A 20 24.16 -43.13 -5.79
C LYS A 20 24.36 -44.00 -7.03
N ILE A 21 23.75 -43.63 -8.17
CA ILE A 21 23.87 -44.36 -9.43
C ILE A 21 25.24 -44.13 -10.08
N ASN A 22 25.78 -42.91 -10.00
CA ASN A 22 27.07 -42.56 -10.58
C ASN A 22 27.96 -41.86 -9.54
N PRO A 23 28.70 -42.63 -8.72
CA PRO A 23 29.55 -42.06 -7.69
C PRO A 23 30.75 -41.34 -8.31
N GLY A 24 30.77 -40.01 -8.21
CA GLY A 24 31.89 -39.19 -8.64
C GLY A 24 32.97 -39.07 -7.57
N ASN A 25 33.97 -38.22 -7.81
CA ASN A 25 35.06 -37.94 -6.85
C ASN A 25 34.62 -37.23 -5.55
N THR A 26 33.35 -36.85 -5.42
CA THR A 26 32.79 -36.11 -4.28
C THR A 26 31.68 -36.93 -3.62
N SER A 27 31.78 -37.31 -2.35
CA SER A 27 30.72 -38.08 -1.68
C SER A 27 29.54 -37.19 -1.23
N TYR A 28 28.52 -37.02 -2.07
CA TYR A 28 27.25 -36.43 -1.64
C TYR A 28 26.40 -37.44 -0.87
N THR A 29 26.28 -37.24 0.44
CA THR A 29 25.28 -37.92 1.27
C THR A 29 23.93 -37.23 1.14
N LEU A 30 22.82 -37.93 1.44
CA LEU A 30 21.45 -37.40 1.32
C LEU A 30 21.26 -36.07 2.07
N HIS A 31 21.85 -35.95 3.27
CA HIS A 31 21.87 -34.70 4.04
C HIS A 31 22.57 -33.56 3.29
N LEU A 32 23.75 -33.83 2.71
CA LEU A 32 24.52 -32.83 1.98
C LEU A 32 23.82 -32.39 0.69
N SER A 33 23.14 -33.32 0.00
CA SER A 33 22.32 -33.01 -1.18
C SER A 33 21.10 -32.15 -0.83
N MET A 34 20.43 -32.42 0.30
CA MET A 34 19.31 -31.59 0.77
C MET A 34 19.78 -30.20 1.16
N LEU A 35 20.87 -30.08 1.92
CA LEU A 35 21.46 -28.81 2.32
C LEU A 35 21.92 -27.99 1.10
N PHE A 36 22.45 -28.65 0.07
CA PHE A 36 22.80 -28.02 -1.19
C PHE A 36 21.59 -27.41 -1.90
N VAL A 37 20.50 -28.17 -2.05
CA VAL A 37 19.27 -27.72 -2.74
C VAL A 37 18.61 -26.57 -1.97
N PHE A 38 18.55 -26.65 -0.65
CA PHE A 38 18.10 -25.55 0.21
C PHE A 38 19.01 -24.32 0.12
N GLY A 39 20.32 -24.51 0.05
CA GLY A 39 21.29 -23.43 -0.09
C GLY A 39 21.14 -22.64 -1.39
N TYR A 40 20.83 -23.31 -2.49
CA TYR A 40 20.56 -22.67 -3.78
C TYR A 40 19.24 -21.89 -3.80
N LEU A 41 18.23 -22.31 -3.04
CA LEU A 41 16.98 -21.58 -2.88
C LEU A 41 17.21 -20.16 -2.32
N PHE A 42 18.18 -20.02 -1.41
CA PHE A 42 18.55 -18.75 -0.77
C PHE A 42 19.83 -18.12 -1.34
N GLN A 43 20.32 -18.59 -2.49
CA GLN A 43 21.54 -18.10 -3.15
C GLN A 43 22.82 -18.16 -2.29
N GLY A 44 22.83 -18.94 -1.19
CA GLY A 44 23.81 -18.81 -0.11
C GLY A 44 24.92 -19.86 -0.08
N VAL A 45 24.81 -20.98 -0.79
CA VAL A 45 25.77 -22.09 -0.68
C VAL A 45 26.55 -22.30 -1.98
N ARG A 46 27.88 -22.13 -1.89
CA ARG A 46 28.83 -22.49 -2.96
C ARG A 46 29.52 -23.81 -2.59
N THR A 47 28.96 -24.95 -2.98
CA THR A 47 29.72 -26.22 -2.95
C THR A 47 30.35 -26.50 -4.31
N ARG A 48 31.22 -27.52 -4.36
CA ARG A 48 31.79 -28.00 -5.62
C ARG A 48 30.66 -28.46 -6.56
N PRO A 49 30.69 -28.13 -7.85
CA PRO A 49 29.72 -28.68 -8.78
C PRO A 49 29.91 -30.19 -8.92
N PRO A 50 28.84 -30.97 -9.18
CA PRO A 50 28.95 -32.39 -9.46
C PRO A 50 29.69 -32.63 -10.78
N THR A 51 30.37 -33.77 -10.87
CA THR A 51 31.24 -34.13 -11.99
C THR A 51 30.49 -34.54 -13.26
N TYR A 52 29.26 -35.08 -13.14
CA TYR A 52 28.51 -35.63 -14.26
C TYR A 52 27.49 -34.66 -14.85
N ALA A 53 27.33 -34.70 -16.17
CA ALA A 53 26.46 -33.80 -16.94
C ALA A 53 24.99 -33.85 -16.49
N SER A 54 24.45 -35.02 -16.15
CA SER A 54 23.06 -35.18 -15.67
C SER A 54 22.79 -34.39 -14.38
N SER A 55 23.70 -34.49 -13.42
CA SER A 55 23.63 -33.74 -12.16
C SER A 55 23.84 -32.23 -12.38
N GLN A 56 24.68 -31.84 -13.34
CA GLN A 56 24.88 -30.43 -13.70
C GLN A 56 23.61 -29.82 -14.29
N ILE A 57 22.94 -30.51 -15.23
CA ILE A 57 21.69 -30.04 -15.83
C ILE A 57 20.61 -29.89 -14.75
N LEU A 58 20.48 -30.85 -13.83
CA LEU A 58 19.51 -30.78 -12.73
C LEU A 58 19.73 -29.52 -11.88
N ILE A 59 20.98 -29.19 -11.57
CA ILE A 59 21.32 -28.00 -10.76
C ILE A 59 21.02 -26.72 -11.53
N VAL A 60 21.33 -26.66 -12.83
CA VAL A 60 21.03 -25.48 -13.67
C VAL A 60 19.52 -25.24 -13.72
N VAL A 61 18.72 -26.30 -13.90
CA VAL A 61 17.26 -26.21 -13.90
C VAL A 61 16.74 -25.75 -12.53
N TRP A 62 17.27 -26.31 -11.44
CA TRP A 62 16.90 -25.90 -10.09
C TRP A 62 17.26 -24.44 -9.80
N TRP A 63 18.44 -24.01 -10.22
CA TRP A 63 18.91 -22.64 -10.08
C TRP A 63 18.00 -21.67 -10.85
N LEU A 64 17.65 -21.99 -12.09
CA LEU A 64 16.74 -21.16 -12.89
C LEU A 64 15.35 -21.07 -12.25
N PHE A 65 14.83 -22.19 -11.73
CA PHE A 65 13.58 -22.21 -10.98
C PHE A 65 13.63 -21.29 -9.75
N CYS A 66 14.70 -21.35 -8.95
CA CYS A 66 14.88 -20.51 -7.77
C CYS A 66 14.97 -19.02 -8.16
N LEU A 67 15.69 -18.70 -9.23
CA LEU A 67 15.80 -17.32 -9.74
C LEU A 67 14.43 -16.76 -10.13
N ILE A 68 13.64 -17.51 -10.90
CA ILE A 68 12.30 -17.09 -11.31
C ILE A 68 11.38 -16.91 -10.09
N LEU A 69 11.46 -17.84 -9.12
CA LEU A 69 10.67 -17.79 -7.90
C LEU A 69 10.98 -16.53 -7.07
N VAL A 70 12.25 -16.21 -6.86
CA VAL A 70 12.67 -15.02 -6.11
C VAL A 70 12.20 -13.75 -6.81
N ILE A 71 12.36 -13.65 -8.12
CA ILE A 71 11.90 -12.48 -8.90
C ILE A 71 10.39 -12.32 -8.78
N ALA A 72 9.62 -13.40 -8.95
CA ALA A 72 8.16 -13.36 -8.84
C ALA A 72 7.70 -12.98 -7.43
N PHE A 73 8.39 -13.47 -6.39
CA PHE A 73 8.10 -13.10 -5.02
C PHE A 73 8.38 -11.61 -4.76
N CYS A 74 9.54 -11.11 -5.18
CA CYS A 74 9.89 -9.68 -5.05
C CYS A 74 8.90 -8.79 -5.83
N ALA A 75 8.49 -9.20 -7.03
CA ALA A 75 7.53 -8.46 -7.84
C ALA A 75 6.13 -8.43 -7.19
N ASN A 76 5.63 -9.58 -6.73
CA ASN A 76 4.34 -9.65 -6.05
C ASN A 76 4.34 -8.88 -4.72
N TYR A 77 5.43 -8.96 -3.96
CA TYR A 77 5.59 -8.20 -2.73
C TYR A 77 5.65 -6.69 -3.01
N ALA A 78 6.39 -6.25 -4.03
CA ALA A 78 6.42 -4.85 -4.45
C ALA A 78 5.03 -4.35 -4.88
N ALA A 79 4.30 -5.14 -5.67
CA ALA A 79 2.93 -4.82 -6.07
C ALA A 79 1.98 -4.72 -4.87
N TYR A 80 2.06 -5.67 -3.94
CA TYR A 80 1.28 -5.65 -2.70
C TYR A 80 1.56 -4.39 -1.86
N ARG A 81 2.84 -4.02 -1.73
CA ARG A 81 3.24 -2.79 -1.03
C ARG A 81 2.71 -1.54 -1.72
N SER A 82 2.80 -1.46 -3.04
CA SER A 82 2.19 -0.35 -3.80
C SER A 82 0.67 -0.29 -3.60
N SER A 83 -0.02 -1.43 -3.48
CA SER A 83 -1.47 -1.46 -3.28
C SER A 83 -1.92 -1.05 -1.88
N ILE A 84 -1.14 -1.37 -0.83
CA ILE A 84 -1.47 -0.92 0.53
C ILE A 84 -1.19 0.56 0.70
N ALA A 85 -0.08 1.03 0.12
CA ALA A 85 0.30 2.42 0.27
C ALA A 85 -0.57 3.37 -0.56
N LEU A 86 -1.28 2.84 -1.54
CA LEU A 86 -2.50 3.44 -2.04
C LEU A 86 -3.63 3.03 -1.08
N GLU A 87 -3.70 3.66 0.11
CA GLU A 87 -4.92 3.63 0.91
C GLU A 87 -6.01 4.27 0.04
N ASN A 88 -6.66 3.45 -0.79
CA ASN A 88 -7.53 3.96 -1.82
C ASN A 88 -8.81 4.43 -1.14
N LEU A 89 -8.85 5.70 -0.77
CA LEU A 89 -10.10 6.43 -0.80
C LEU A 89 -10.80 6.05 -2.13
N PRO A 90 -12.10 5.73 -2.08
CA PRO A 90 -12.79 5.21 -3.25
C PRO A 90 -12.76 6.26 -4.37
N ASN A 91 -11.99 5.97 -5.42
CA ASN A 91 -11.75 6.88 -6.54
C ASN A 91 -12.93 6.92 -7.55
N SER A 92 -13.97 6.13 -7.33
CA SER A 92 -15.15 6.09 -8.20
C SER A 92 -16.43 5.87 -7.39
N LEU A 93 -17.55 6.35 -7.93
CA LEU A 93 -18.87 6.17 -7.34
C LEU A 93 -19.23 4.70 -7.15
N VAL A 94 -18.85 3.84 -8.11
CA VAL A 94 -19.12 2.39 -8.05
C VAL A 94 -18.30 1.75 -6.94
N THR A 95 -17.02 2.13 -6.79
CA THR A 95 -16.16 1.65 -5.70
C THR A 95 -16.70 2.09 -4.34
N LEU A 96 -17.18 3.34 -4.23
CA LEU A 96 -17.78 3.88 -3.00
C LEU A 96 -19.10 3.17 -2.62
N LEU A 97 -19.88 2.74 -3.61
CA LEU A 97 -21.14 2.02 -3.38
C LEU A 97 -20.92 0.59 -2.88
N HIS A 98 -19.92 -0.11 -3.43
CA HIS A 98 -19.65 -1.52 -3.11
C HIS A 98 -18.71 -1.75 -1.92
N GLN A 99 -17.95 -0.74 -1.51
CA GLN A 99 -17.10 -0.83 -0.32
C GLN A 99 -17.94 -0.92 0.97
N ASN A 100 -17.39 -1.58 1.99
CA ASN A 100 -17.99 -1.67 3.34
C ASN A 100 -17.06 -1.15 4.45
N TYR A 101 -15.96 -0.50 4.08
CA TYR A 101 -14.95 0.01 5.02
C TYR A 101 -15.35 1.38 5.58
N TYR A 102 -15.78 2.31 4.73
CA TYR A 102 -16.18 3.65 5.12
C TYR A 102 -17.70 3.76 5.17
N LYS A 103 -18.23 4.28 6.27
CA LYS A 103 -19.56 4.91 6.28
C LYS A 103 -19.45 6.22 5.52
N TYR A 104 -20.53 6.65 4.87
CA TYR A 104 -20.52 7.91 4.14
C TYR A 104 -21.88 8.59 4.20
N SER A 105 -21.88 9.92 4.24
CA SER A 105 -23.12 10.70 4.17
C SER A 105 -22.86 12.11 3.63
N TYR A 106 -23.94 12.81 3.30
CA TYR A 106 -23.94 14.24 2.95
C TYR A 106 -24.44 15.07 4.14
N ILE A 107 -24.20 16.38 4.12
CA ILE A 107 -24.68 17.29 5.17
C ILE A 107 -26.19 17.55 5.00
N ARG A 108 -26.96 17.47 6.09
CA ARG A 108 -28.42 17.70 6.06
C ARG A 108 -28.75 19.07 5.47
N GLY A 109 -29.64 19.08 4.47
CA GLY A 109 -30.06 20.33 3.80
C GLY A 109 -29.01 20.94 2.86
N SER A 110 -27.90 20.24 2.59
CA SER A 110 -26.92 20.68 1.59
C SER A 110 -27.45 20.56 0.16
N ASN A 111 -26.86 21.36 -0.74
CA ASN A 111 -27.06 21.23 -2.19
C ASN A 111 -26.70 19.82 -2.68
N MET A 112 -25.63 19.24 -2.13
CA MET A 112 -25.20 17.86 -2.37
C MET A 112 -26.33 16.86 -2.12
N GLY A 113 -26.97 16.92 -0.96
CA GLY A 113 -28.09 16.04 -0.62
C GLY A 113 -29.28 16.20 -1.58
N HIS A 114 -29.58 17.43 -1.99
CA HIS A 114 -30.65 17.69 -2.96
C HIS A 114 -30.32 17.15 -4.36
N LEU A 115 -29.10 17.37 -4.84
CA LEU A 115 -28.61 16.83 -6.10
C LEU A 115 -28.70 15.29 -6.11
N MET A 116 -28.20 14.65 -5.07
CA MET A 116 -28.21 13.19 -4.95
C MET A 116 -29.62 12.59 -4.84
N SER A 117 -30.57 13.34 -4.27
CA SER A 117 -31.98 12.93 -4.21
C SER A 117 -32.67 12.90 -5.58
N THR A 118 -32.11 13.62 -6.55
CA THR A 118 -32.66 13.71 -7.91
C THR A 118 -32.16 12.51 -8.74
N PRO A 119 -33.06 11.71 -9.34
CA PRO A 119 -32.68 10.51 -10.07
C PRO A 119 -32.20 10.82 -11.51
N LEU A 120 -31.23 11.73 -11.64
CA LEU A 120 -30.58 12.01 -12.93
C LEU A 120 -29.54 10.95 -13.28
N ASP A 121 -28.79 10.48 -12.28
CA ASP A 121 -27.81 9.41 -12.40
C ASP A 121 -28.18 8.28 -11.44
N SER A 122 -28.29 7.06 -11.97
CA SER A 122 -28.70 5.89 -11.18
C SER A 122 -27.70 5.53 -10.09
N VAL A 123 -26.40 5.77 -10.31
CA VAL A 123 -25.34 5.45 -9.33
C VAL A 123 -25.36 6.45 -8.18
N ILE A 124 -25.50 7.74 -8.50
CA ILE A 124 -25.61 8.81 -7.48
C ILE A 124 -26.90 8.63 -6.66
N TYR A 125 -28.01 8.32 -7.33
CA TYR A 125 -29.28 8.04 -6.64
C TYR A 125 -29.20 6.79 -5.76
N SER A 126 -28.45 5.76 -6.18
CA SER A 126 -28.20 4.57 -5.35
C SER A 126 -27.41 4.92 -4.09
N LEU A 127 -26.41 5.80 -4.17
CA LEU A 127 -25.71 6.32 -2.99
C LEU A 127 -26.69 7.04 -2.05
N TYR A 128 -27.55 7.90 -2.59
CA TYR A 128 -28.58 8.57 -1.79
C TYR A 128 -29.49 7.56 -1.08
N GLN A 129 -29.93 6.52 -1.76
CA GLN A 129 -30.75 5.47 -1.15
C GLN A 129 -30.00 4.74 -0.02
N VAL A 130 -28.74 4.37 -0.23
CA VAL A 130 -27.92 3.72 0.82
C VAL A 130 -27.75 4.63 2.02
N ILE A 131 -27.45 5.92 1.81
CA ILE A 131 -27.31 6.90 2.90
C ILE A 131 -28.60 7.01 3.71
N ASN A 132 -29.75 7.14 3.05
CA ASN A 132 -31.02 7.34 3.75
C ASN A 132 -31.67 6.06 4.32
N THR A 133 -31.15 4.88 3.96
CA THR A 133 -31.65 3.59 4.48
C THR A 133 -30.71 2.99 5.52
N ARG A 134 -29.40 2.92 5.23
CA ARG A 134 -28.38 2.28 6.07
C ARG A 134 -27.67 3.26 7.00
N PHE A 135 -27.42 4.49 6.56
CA PHE A 135 -26.61 5.48 7.28
C PHE A 135 -27.40 6.71 7.73
N LYS A 136 -28.73 6.59 7.86
CA LYS A 136 -29.64 7.71 8.15
C LYS A 136 -29.27 8.47 9.43
N ASP A 137 -28.84 7.74 10.45
CA ASP A 137 -28.47 8.30 11.75
C ASP A 137 -27.10 8.99 11.74
N MET A 138 -26.32 8.82 10.66
CA MET A 138 -24.98 9.41 10.47
C MET A 138 -25.00 10.61 9.51
N ILE A 139 -26.18 11.17 9.22
CA ILE A 139 -26.31 12.39 8.40
C ILE A 139 -26.10 13.59 9.33
N PRO A 140 -24.95 14.29 9.27
CA PRO A 140 -24.65 15.41 10.15
C PRO A 140 -25.54 16.62 9.83
N ASN A 141 -25.83 17.44 10.84
CA ASN A 141 -26.64 18.66 10.70
C ASN A 141 -25.82 19.85 10.23
N SER A 142 -24.52 19.88 10.54
CA SER A 142 -23.59 20.91 10.10
C SER A 142 -22.32 20.31 9.51
N ARG A 143 -21.54 21.15 8.83
CA ARG A 143 -20.26 20.74 8.23
C ARG A 143 -19.25 20.40 9.32
N GLU A 144 -19.23 21.16 10.41
CA GLU A 144 -18.36 20.93 11.57
C GLU A 144 -18.65 19.57 12.22
N GLU A 145 -19.92 19.23 12.42
CA GLU A 145 -20.33 17.91 12.94
C GLU A 145 -19.88 16.79 12.01
N GLY A 146 -20.01 16.98 10.69
CA GLY A 146 -19.53 16.02 9.70
C GLY A 146 -18.01 15.83 9.75
N ILE A 147 -17.25 16.91 9.91
CA ILE A 147 -15.78 16.87 10.01
C ILE A 147 -15.36 16.17 11.30
N ASP A 148 -16.02 16.44 12.43
CA ASP A 148 -15.72 15.79 13.71
C ASP A 148 -15.91 14.26 13.62
N GLU A 149 -16.91 13.79 12.86
CA GLU A 149 -17.08 12.36 12.58
C GLU A 149 -15.99 11.82 11.65
N VAL A 150 -15.54 12.57 10.63
CA VAL A 150 -14.40 12.15 9.78
C VAL A 150 -13.13 12.00 10.61
N ILE A 151 -12.88 12.92 11.56
CA ILE A 151 -11.70 12.88 12.44
C ILE A 151 -11.71 11.63 13.33
N LYS A 152 -12.89 11.15 13.75
CA LYS A 152 -13.02 9.89 14.52
C LYS A 152 -12.67 8.65 13.70
N GLY A 153 -12.63 8.76 12.37
CA GLY A 153 -12.30 7.68 11.45
C GLY A 153 -13.51 6.86 10.99
N GLU A 154 -13.29 5.94 10.04
CA GLU A 154 -14.31 5.07 9.43
C GLU A 154 -15.51 5.78 8.77
N PHE A 155 -15.44 7.11 8.59
CA PHE A 155 -16.50 7.93 8.01
C PHE A 155 -15.95 8.87 6.94
N ALA A 156 -16.67 8.99 5.82
CA ALA A 156 -16.33 9.85 4.69
C ALA A 156 -17.47 10.85 4.43
N LEU A 157 -17.15 12.15 4.52
CA LEU A 157 -18.10 13.22 4.26
C LEU A 157 -18.16 13.54 2.76
N LEU A 158 -19.36 13.46 2.18
CA LEU A 158 -19.61 13.87 0.80
C LEU A 158 -20.03 15.34 0.77
N ASP A 159 -19.18 16.18 0.19
CA ASP A 159 -19.39 17.62 0.09
C ASP A 159 -18.68 18.21 -1.14
N GLU A 160 -18.84 19.51 -1.38
CA GLU A 160 -18.24 20.19 -2.54
C GLU A 160 -16.71 20.30 -2.38
N SER A 161 -15.98 20.05 -3.47
CA SER A 161 -14.50 20.03 -3.51
C SER A 161 -13.80 21.19 -2.79
N PRO A 162 -14.17 22.47 -2.98
CA PRO A 162 -13.44 23.56 -2.30
C PRO A 162 -13.54 23.48 -0.78
N PHE A 163 -14.66 23.00 -0.22
CA PHE A 163 -14.80 22.81 1.22
C PHE A 163 -14.00 21.60 1.68
N ASN A 164 -14.02 20.51 0.93
CA ASN A 164 -13.25 19.32 1.26
C ASN A 164 -11.75 19.60 1.25
N ASP A 165 -11.21 20.25 0.22
CA ASP A 165 -9.79 20.56 0.11
C ASP A 165 -9.32 21.52 1.21
N TYR A 166 -10.16 22.50 1.57
CA TYR A 166 -9.88 23.40 2.69
C TYR A 166 -9.84 22.64 4.03
N ASN A 167 -10.85 21.81 4.32
CA ASN A 167 -10.93 21.08 5.58
C ASN A 167 -9.90 19.96 5.68
N ALA A 168 -9.57 19.30 4.56
CA ALA A 168 -8.49 18.33 4.45
C ALA A 168 -7.14 18.96 4.83
N LYS A 169 -6.82 20.14 4.28
CA LYS A 169 -5.61 20.89 4.65
C LYS A 169 -5.64 21.37 6.10
N LYS A 170 -6.81 21.81 6.60
CA LYS A 170 -6.96 22.36 7.96
C LYS A 170 -6.85 21.31 9.06
N TYR A 171 -7.49 20.17 8.88
CA TYR A 171 -7.59 19.09 9.87
C TYR A 171 -6.71 17.89 9.53
N CYS A 172 -5.90 17.99 8.47
CA CYS A 172 -4.92 16.96 8.10
C CYS A 172 -5.58 15.65 7.71
N LEU A 173 -6.66 15.76 6.95
CA LEU A 173 -7.45 14.64 6.45
C LEU A 173 -7.12 14.41 4.98
N GLU A 174 -7.38 13.19 4.51
CA GLU A 174 -7.25 12.86 3.10
C GLU A 174 -8.55 13.18 2.34
N SER A 175 -8.43 13.79 1.16
CA SER A 175 -9.55 14.00 0.23
C SER A 175 -9.43 13.08 -0.99
N SER A 176 -10.56 12.52 -1.42
CA SER A 176 -10.62 11.75 -2.67
C SER A 176 -10.64 12.69 -3.87
N PRO A 177 -10.24 12.22 -5.07
CA PRO A 177 -10.53 12.96 -6.30
C PRO A 177 -12.04 13.20 -6.46
N SER A 178 -12.40 14.23 -7.24
CA SER A 178 -13.81 14.56 -7.50
C SER A 178 -14.55 13.38 -8.14
N LEU A 179 -15.60 12.91 -7.47
CA LEU A 179 -16.41 11.77 -7.91
C LEU A 179 -17.33 12.13 -9.08
N TRP A 180 -17.76 13.38 -9.16
CA TRP A 180 -18.47 13.98 -10.30
C TRP A 180 -18.22 15.48 -10.36
N PHE A 181 -18.62 16.10 -11.47
CA PHE A 181 -18.41 17.52 -11.73
C PHE A 181 -19.70 18.32 -11.54
N GLY A 182 -19.57 19.47 -10.90
CA GLY A 182 -20.59 20.51 -10.79
C GLY A 182 -19.95 21.88 -10.99
N ALA A 183 -20.78 22.88 -11.33
CA ALA A 183 -20.32 24.25 -11.50
C ALA A 183 -21.19 25.19 -10.66
N TYR A 184 -20.55 26.18 -10.03
CA TYR A 184 -21.28 27.29 -9.44
C TYR A 184 -21.76 28.24 -10.54
N VAL A 185 -23.02 28.64 -10.43
CA VAL A 185 -23.67 29.51 -11.41
C VAL A 185 -24.37 30.66 -10.70
N PHE A 186 -24.37 31.83 -11.32
CA PHE A 186 -25.13 32.97 -10.85
C PHE A 186 -26.56 32.90 -11.38
N PHE A 187 -27.54 32.83 -10.47
CA PHE A 187 -28.94 32.95 -10.83
C PHE A 187 -29.34 34.43 -10.86
N MET A 188 -29.92 34.86 -11.99
CA MET A 188 -30.41 36.23 -12.17
C MET A 188 -31.91 36.24 -12.52
N PRO A 189 -32.68 37.27 -12.09
CA PRO A 189 -34.07 37.43 -12.51
C PRO A 189 -34.20 37.54 -14.03
N LYS A 190 -35.17 36.84 -14.63
CA LYS A 190 -35.35 36.75 -16.09
C LYS A 190 -35.49 38.09 -16.82
N GLN A 191 -35.93 39.15 -16.14
CA GLN A 191 -36.19 40.47 -16.73
C GLN A 191 -35.05 41.48 -16.47
N LEU A 192 -33.92 41.03 -15.92
CA LEU A 192 -32.79 41.92 -15.66
C LEU A 192 -32.04 42.23 -16.97
N PRO A 193 -31.90 43.51 -17.38
CA PRO A 193 -31.24 43.87 -18.63
C PRO A 193 -29.72 43.59 -18.62
N TYR A 194 -29.13 43.39 -17.43
CA TYR A 194 -27.69 43.17 -17.27
C TYR A 194 -27.26 41.70 -17.44
N GLY A 195 -28.19 40.75 -17.56
CA GLY A 195 -27.86 39.32 -17.59
C GLY A 195 -26.91 38.95 -18.73
N ALA A 196 -27.15 39.48 -19.93
CA ALA A 196 -26.30 39.23 -21.10
C ALA A 196 -24.90 39.84 -20.95
N ILE A 197 -24.81 41.05 -20.39
CA ILE A 197 -23.54 41.75 -20.18
C ILE A 197 -22.69 40.99 -19.16
N ILE A 198 -23.29 40.53 -18.06
CA ILE A 198 -22.59 39.78 -17.01
C ILE A 198 -22.13 38.42 -17.55
N ASP A 199 -22.95 37.72 -18.32
CA ASP A 199 -22.58 36.43 -18.92
C ASP A 199 -21.42 36.56 -19.92
N GLU A 200 -21.41 37.62 -20.73
CA GLU A 200 -20.31 37.93 -21.66
C GLU A 200 -19.01 38.25 -20.92
N GLU A 201 -19.09 39.04 -19.85
CA GLU A 201 -17.93 39.38 -19.02
C GLU A 201 -17.36 38.13 -18.33
N ILE A 202 -18.20 37.28 -17.73
CA ILE A 202 -17.77 36.02 -17.10
C ILE A 202 -17.07 35.11 -18.11
N LYS A 203 -17.59 35.02 -19.34
CA LYS A 203 -16.93 34.25 -20.43
C LYS A 203 -15.58 34.83 -20.79
N THR A 204 -15.50 36.16 -20.89
CA THR A 204 -14.24 36.88 -21.17
C THR A 204 -13.21 36.60 -20.07
N MET A 205 -13.60 36.73 -18.80
CA MET A 205 -12.80 36.41 -17.61
C MET A 205 -12.39 34.93 -17.50
N GLY A 206 -13.16 34.04 -18.11
CA GLY A 206 -12.80 32.63 -18.23
C GLY A 206 -11.73 32.40 -19.30
N SER A 207 -11.86 33.08 -20.44
CA SER A 207 -10.97 32.92 -21.59
C SER A 207 -9.58 33.56 -21.41
N ASP A 208 -9.51 34.66 -20.65
CA ASP A 208 -8.27 35.40 -20.37
C ASP A 208 -7.50 34.85 -19.15
N GLY A 209 -8.09 33.88 -18.43
CA GLY A 209 -7.54 33.29 -17.21
C GLY A 209 -7.63 34.18 -15.97
N THR A 210 -8.37 35.28 -16.00
CA THR A 210 -8.58 36.16 -14.85
C THR A 210 -9.32 35.44 -13.73
N LEU A 211 -10.31 34.60 -14.06
CA LEU A 211 -11.05 33.81 -13.07
C LEU A 211 -10.14 32.83 -12.30
N ASP A 212 -9.23 32.15 -13.01
CA ASP A 212 -8.26 31.22 -12.40
C ASP A 212 -7.26 31.94 -11.49
N LYS A 213 -6.83 33.15 -11.88
CA LYS A 213 -5.97 34.00 -11.04
C LYS A 213 -6.66 34.40 -9.75
N ILE A 214 -7.93 34.83 -9.82
CA ILE A 214 -8.72 35.20 -8.64
C ILE A 214 -8.92 33.99 -7.73
N TYR A 215 -9.30 32.84 -8.31
CA TYR A 215 -9.49 31.62 -7.53
C TYR A 215 -8.22 31.22 -6.78
N LYS A 216 -7.07 31.16 -7.49
CA LYS A 216 -5.79 30.80 -6.90
C LYS A 216 -5.30 31.84 -5.88
N SER A 217 -5.54 33.13 -6.11
CA SER A 217 -5.13 34.14 -5.13
C SER A 217 -5.90 33.99 -3.82
N GLU A 218 -7.21 33.81 -3.88
CA GLU A 218 -8.04 33.61 -2.69
C GLU A 218 -7.75 32.28 -1.99
N GLU A 219 -7.53 31.20 -2.77
CA GLU A 219 -7.13 29.91 -2.22
C GLU A 219 -5.81 30.02 -1.44
N ASN A 220 -4.80 30.68 -2.02
CA ASN A 220 -3.50 30.88 -1.36
C ASN A 220 -3.62 31.71 -0.09
N ILE A 221 -4.47 32.75 -0.08
CA ILE A 221 -4.74 33.54 1.12
C ILE A 221 -5.35 32.65 2.20
N MET A 222 -6.38 31.86 1.87
CA MET A 222 -7.00 30.95 2.84
C MET A 222 -6.01 29.92 3.37
N ILE A 223 -5.19 29.31 2.50
CA ILE A 223 -4.18 28.32 2.91
C ILE A 223 -3.09 28.95 3.77
N SER A 224 -2.68 30.20 3.50
CA SER A 224 -1.65 30.88 4.30
C SER A 224 -2.02 31.06 5.77
N THR A 225 -3.31 31.02 6.10
CA THR A 225 -3.80 31.10 7.49
C THR A 225 -3.76 29.75 8.22
N LEU A 226 -3.55 28.65 7.50
CA LEU A 226 -3.52 27.30 8.06
C LEU A 226 -2.09 26.94 8.53
N PRO A 227 -1.96 26.09 9.56
CA PRO A 227 -0.66 25.56 9.94
C PRO A 227 -0.05 24.79 8.76
N THR A 228 1.22 25.07 8.45
CA THR A 228 1.94 24.47 7.32
C THR A 228 2.22 22.97 7.53
N TYR A 229 2.10 22.50 8.77
CA TYR A 229 2.34 21.12 9.15
C TYR A 229 1.15 20.55 9.87
N CYS A 230 0.85 19.32 9.48
CA CYS A 230 -0.23 18.54 10.00
C CYS A 230 0.28 17.61 11.07
N GLY A 231 0.03 17.96 12.34
CA GLY A 231 0.12 17.04 13.48
C GLY A 231 1.29 16.06 13.47
N ALA A 232 2.51 16.51 13.15
CA ALA A 232 3.67 15.65 13.29
C ALA A 232 3.84 15.39 14.79
N THR A 233 3.73 14.13 15.23
CA THR A 233 4.17 13.77 16.57
C THR A 233 5.63 14.21 16.71
N PHE A 234 6.16 14.42 17.92
CA PHE A 234 7.59 14.76 18.10
C PHE A 234 8.51 13.78 17.34
N LYS A 235 8.06 12.53 17.18
CA LYS A 235 8.70 11.49 16.36
C LYS A 235 8.73 11.84 14.87
N ASP A 236 7.63 12.33 14.31
CA ASP A 236 7.53 12.73 12.90
C ASP A 236 8.31 14.03 12.65
N GLN A 237 8.26 14.99 13.58
CA GLN A 237 9.10 16.20 13.52
C GLN A 237 10.60 15.86 13.60
N ALA A 238 10.97 14.91 14.46
CA ALA A 238 12.35 14.44 14.57
C ALA A 238 12.79 13.63 13.34
N LEU A 239 11.89 12.84 12.74
CA LEU A 239 12.14 12.13 11.48
C LEU A 239 12.30 13.10 10.31
N GLU A 240 11.50 14.16 10.23
CA GLU A 240 11.59 15.22 9.22
C GLU A 240 12.89 16.04 9.38
N ALA A 241 13.28 16.37 10.62
CA ALA A 241 14.54 17.07 10.90
C ALA A 241 15.79 16.22 10.62
N MET A 242 15.66 14.89 10.67
CA MET A 242 16.71 13.93 10.28
C MET A 242 16.68 13.58 8.78
N ARG A 243 15.61 13.94 8.05
CA ARG A 243 15.57 13.80 6.59
C ARG A 243 16.47 14.85 5.95
N ILE A 244 17.45 14.39 5.17
CA ILE A 244 18.23 15.26 4.30
C ILE A 244 17.28 15.78 3.21
N PRO A 245 17.08 17.10 3.05
CA PRO A 245 16.09 17.69 2.14
C PRO A 245 16.42 17.49 0.64
N LEU A 246 17.56 16.89 0.31
CA LEU A 246 18.00 16.64 -1.06
C LEU A 246 17.45 15.33 -1.65
N ILE A 247 16.71 14.54 -0.87
CA ILE A 247 16.15 13.26 -1.29
C ILE A 247 14.65 13.30 -1.00
N ASN A 248 13.84 13.29 -2.05
CA ASN A 248 12.40 13.17 -1.92
C ASN A 248 12.08 11.71 -1.56
N TRP A 249 11.96 11.43 -0.27
CA TRP A 249 11.62 10.11 0.22
C TRP A 249 10.20 9.79 -0.23
N SER A 250 10.05 8.71 -0.98
CA SER A 250 8.72 8.20 -1.30
C SER A 250 8.02 7.75 -0.01
N ASP A 251 6.73 8.06 0.11
CA ASP A 251 5.84 7.59 1.19
C ASP A 251 5.81 6.05 1.32
N TYR A 252 6.39 5.34 0.35
CA TYR A 252 6.52 3.89 0.27
C TYR A 252 7.78 3.32 0.92
N SER A 253 8.51 4.12 1.70
CA SER A 253 9.72 3.64 2.40
C SER A 253 9.41 2.46 3.34
N VAL A 254 10.29 1.46 3.37
CA VAL A 254 10.09 0.26 4.20
C VAL A 254 10.37 0.60 5.66
N GLU A 255 9.33 0.59 6.48
CA GLU A 255 9.48 0.80 7.93
C GLU A 255 10.13 -0.40 8.62
N PHE A 256 10.78 -0.12 9.76
CA PHE A 256 11.34 -1.15 10.64
C PHE A 256 10.27 -2.11 11.18
N SER A 257 9.04 -1.62 11.39
CA SER A 257 7.87 -2.41 11.84
C SER A 257 7.60 -3.58 10.88
N ALA A 258 7.67 -3.34 9.57
CA ALA A 258 7.45 -4.34 8.54
C ALA A 258 8.56 -5.40 8.48
N ALA A 259 9.79 -5.06 8.88
CA ALA A 259 10.93 -5.96 8.91
C ALA A 259 11.11 -6.71 10.24
N PHE A 260 10.37 -6.35 11.30
CA PHE A 260 10.55 -6.88 12.65
C PHE A 260 10.43 -8.41 12.72
N GLY A 261 9.51 -9.00 11.95
CA GLY A 261 9.34 -10.45 11.88
C GLY A 261 10.60 -11.20 11.41
N ILE A 262 11.43 -10.60 10.55
CA ILE A 262 12.68 -11.19 10.06
C ILE A 262 13.68 -11.37 11.21
N PHE A 263 13.75 -10.37 12.10
CA PHE A 263 14.61 -10.42 13.29
C PHE A 263 14.16 -11.50 14.28
N ILE A 264 12.85 -11.64 14.51
CA ILE A 264 12.31 -12.71 15.38
C ILE A 264 12.71 -14.09 14.84
N VAL A 265 12.51 -14.33 13.54
CA VAL A 265 12.86 -15.62 12.90
C VAL A 265 14.36 -15.88 12.98
N SER A 266 15.20 -14.87 12.76
CA SER A 266 16.65 -14.98 12.88
C SER A 266 17.08 -15.34 14.31
N LEU A 267 16.48 -14.70 15.31
CA LEU A 267 16.79 -14.96 16.72
C LEU A 267 16.35 -16.36 17.16
N LEU A 268 15.18 -16.82 16.71
CA LEU A 268 14.74 -18.20 16.91
C LEU A 268 15.69 -19.21 16.24
N GLY A 269 16.17 -18.91 15.03
CA GLY A 269 17.17 -19.73 14.34
C GLY A 269 18.48 -19.86 15.13
N LEU A 270 19.00 -18.76 15.66
CA LEU A 270 20.20 -18.76 16.51
C LEU A 270 19.99 -19.54 17.82
N LEU A 271 18.80 -19.46 18.41
CA LEU A 271 18.47 -20.22 19.61
C LEU A 271 18.42 -21.73 19.34
N ILE A 272 17.88 -22.16 18.20
CA ILE A 272 17.92 -23.57 17.78
C ILE A 272 19.37 -24.04 17.59
N VAL A 273 20.22 -23.24 16.94
CA VAL A 273 21.65 -23.55 16.77
C VAL A 273 22.34 -23.68 18.13
N LEU A 274 22.05 -22.78 19.08
CA LEU A 274 22.59 -22.87 20.44
C LEU A 274 22.17 -24.17 21.16
N ILE A 275 20.91 -24.57 21.03
CA ILE A 275 20.42 -25.84 21.61
C ILE A 275 21.16 -27.03 20.99
N ILE A 276 21.28 -27.07 19.66
CA ILE A 276 21.99 -28.17 18.97
C ILE A 276 23.46 -28.22 19.42
N LEU A 277 24.13 -27.07 19.48
CA LEU A 277 25.53 -26.99 19.94
C LEU A 277 25.69 -27.50 21.37
N LEU A 278 24.77 -27.16 22.28
CA LEU A 278 24.77 -27.66 23.65
C LEU A 278 24.56 -29.18 23.69
N VAL A 279 23.67 -29.72 22.85
CA VAL A 279 23.45 -31.16 22.74
C VAL A 279 24.70 -31.86 22.20
N GLU A 280 25.31 -31.36 21.13
CA GLU A 280 26.53 -31.91 20.55
C GLU A 280 27.71 -31.88 21.53
N TYR A 281 27.84 -30.79 22.30
CA TYR A 281 28.82 -30.67 23.38
C TYR A 281 28.59 -31.71 24.49
N ARG A 282 27.33 -31.97 24.86
CA ARG A 282 26.98 -32.97 25.88
C ARG A 282 27.16 -34.42 25.39
N LEU A 283 27.04 -34.64 24.09
CA LEU A 283 27.23 -35.94 23.45
C LEU A 283 28.70 -36.23 23.08
N ASP A 284 29.64 -35.34 23.40
CA ASP A 284 31.09 -35.48 23.15
C ASP A 284 31.43 -35.82 21.67
N ILE A 285 30.57 -35.41 20.72
CA ILE A 285 30.72 -35.72 19.27
C ILE A 285 32.03 -35.12 18.72
N TYR A 286 32.49 -34.02 19.29
CA TYR A 286 33.72 -33.33 18.87
C TYR A 286 35.01 -33.94 19.44
N LYS A 287 34.96 -35.04 20.20
CA LYS A 287 36.11 -35.61 20.92
C LYS A 287 36.81 -36.79 20.21
N LYS A 288 36.70 -36.88 18.89
CA LYS A 288 37.45 -37.82 18.02
C LYS A 288 37.99 -37.00 16.83
N ASP A 289 39.28 -36.89 16.53
CA ASP A 289 40.43 -37.77 16.73
C ASP A 289 41.66 -36.99 17.22
N THR A 290 42.20 -37.37 18.37
CA THR A 290 43.64 -37.21 18.69
C THR A 290 44.14 -38.58 19.04
N ASN A 291 44.48 -39.38 18.02
CA ASN A 291 45.42 -40.51 18.04
C ASN A 291 45.39 -41.18 16.66
N GLU A 292 46.18 -40.64 15.73
CA GLU A 292 47.07 -41.36 14.80
C GLU A 292 47.98 -40.36 14.07
#